data_AF-A0AAQ3NY45-F1
#
_entry.id   AF-A0AAQ3NY45-F1
#
_cell.length_a   1.000
_cell.length_b   1.000
_cell.length_c   1.000
_cell.angle_alpha   90.00
_cell.angle_beta   90.00
_cell.angle_gamma   90.00
#
_symmetry.space_group_name_H-M   'P 1'
#
loop_
_entity.id
_entity.type
_entity.pdbx_description
1 polymer ?
#
loop_
_entity_poly.entity_id
_entity_poly.type
_entity_poly.pdbx_seq_one_letter_code
_entity_poly.pdbx_strand_id
1 'polypeptide(L)'
;MKTPVSLIQIPSKEELRQKNLFSVSDCKIYWQSNGDYLAVNVERYTKTKKSTYTGFELFRIKERDIPIEVLELENKNDKIIAFAWEPKGHRFAVIHGDNPKPDVSIYSMRTGQNSRVSKLTTLKGKQANALFWSPAGRYIVLAGLKGFNGQLEFYNVDELETMATAEHFMATDIEWDPTGRYMVHLNA
;
A
#
# COMPACT_ATOMS: atom_id res chain seq x y z
N MET A 1 -19.41 -15.45 -9.39
CA MET A 1 -20.19 -14.40 -8.70
C MET A 1 -19.56 -13.06 -9.04
N LYS A 2 -20.39 -12.07 -9.36
CA LYS A 2 -19.97 -10.71 -9.71
C LYS A 2 -20.10 -9.86 -8.44
N THR A 3 -19.05 -9.15 -8.05
CA THR A 3 -19.03 -8.32 -6.84
C THR A 3 -18.82 -6.86 -7.26
N PRO A 4 -19.85 -6.01 -7.21
CA PRO A 4 -19.69 -4.59 -7.54
C PRO A 4 -19.02 -3.83 -6.40
N VAL A 5 -18.12 -2.91 -6.75
CA VAL A 5 -17.59 -1.88 -5.87
C VAL A 5 -18.12 -0.54 -6.39
N SER A 6 -18.99 0.09 -5.60
CA SER A 6 -19.60 1.38 -5.92
C SER A 6 -19.02 2.50 -5.05
N LEU A 7 -18.69 3.62 -5.68
CA LEU A 7 -18.30 4.86 -5.05
C LEU A 7 -19.49 5.81 -5.03
N ILE A 8 -19.99 6.11 -3.83
CA ILE A 8 -21.19 6.91 -3.62
C ILE A 8 -20.82 8.20 -2.89
N GLN A 9 -21.26 9.35 -3.41
CA GLN A 9 -21.06 10.64 -2.78
C GLN A 9 -22.09 10.88 -1.68
N ILE A 10 -21.65 11.46 -0.57
CA ILE A 10 -22.52 11.92 0.53
C ILE A 10 -22.43 13.46 0.59
N PRO A 11 -23.55 14.19 0.77
CA PRO A 11 -24.89 13.70 1.13
C PRO A 11 -25.82 13.35 -0.04
N SER A 12 -25.45 13.63 -1.29
CA SER A 12 -26.34 13.44 -2.46
C SER A 12 -26.78 11.98 -2.70
N LYS A 13 -26.01 11.01 -2.20
CA LYS A 13 -26.17 9.57 -2.47
C LYS A 13 -26.04 9.21 -3.95
N GLU A 14 -25.40 10.07 -4.72
CA GLU A 14 -25.14 9.83 -6.14
C GLU A 14 -24.02 8.80 -6.31
N GLU A 15 -24.23 7.79 -7.15
CA GLU A 15 -23.18 6.83 -7.52
C GLU A 15 -22.28 7.47 -8.57
N LEU A 16 -21.07 7.88 -8.16
CA LEU A 16 -20.10 8.53 -9.03
C LEU A 16 -19.37 7.53 -9.94
N ARG A 17 -19.15 6.31 -9.45
CA ARG A 17 -18.39 5.28 -10.16
C ARG A 17 -18.74 3.89 -9.67
N GLN A 18 -18.77 2.92 -10.58
CA GLN A 18 -18.89 1.50 -10.24
C GLN A 18 -17.86 0.67 -10.99
N LYS A 19 -17.21 -0.26 -10.29
CA LYS A 19 -16.35 -1.28 -10.88
C LYS A 19 -16.88 -2.66 -10.54
N ASN A 20 -17.05 -3.48 -11.56
CA ASN A 20 -17.49 -4.86 -11.40
C ASN A 20 -16.28 -5.79 -11.29
N LEU A 21 -16.13 -6.44 -10.12
CA LEU A 21 -15.09 -7.41 -9.86
C LEU A 21 -15.62 -8.83 -10.05
N PHE A 22 -14.71 -9.75 -10.40
CA PHE A 22 -15.03 -11.14 -10.70
C PHE A 22 -14.07 -12.07 -9.97
N SER A 23 -14.60 -13.22 -9.55
CA SER A 23 -13.83 -14.27 -8.84
C SER A 23 -13.18 -13.78 -7.54
N VAL A 24 -13.79 -12.80 -6.87
CA VAL A 24 -13.27 -12.21 -5.62
C VAL A 24 -13.39 -13.21 -4.47
N SER A 25 -12.32 -13.38 -3.70
CA SER A 25 -12.33 -14.05 -2.40
C SER A 25 -12.45 -13.05 -1.26
N ASP A 26 -11.66 -11.98 -1.31
CA ASP A 26 -11.61 -10.93 -0.29
C ASP A 26 -11.29 -9.56 -0.95
N CYS A 27 -11.70 -8.48 -0.28
CA CYS A 27 -11.41 -7.10 -0.69
C CYS A 27 -11.03 -6.25 0.52
N LYS A 28 -9.93 -5.50 0.41
CA LYS A 28 -9.53 -4.48 1.39
C LYS A 28 -9.45 -3.11 0.72
N ILE A 29 -9.96 -2.09 1.41
CA ILE A 29 -10.10 -0.74 0.86
C ILE A 29 -9.18 0.20 1.63
N TYR A 30 -8.41 1.01 0.90
CA TYR A 30 -7.44 1.96 1.46
C TYR A 30 -7.63 3.34 0.84
N TRP A 31 -8.09 4.29 1.67
CA TRP A 31 -8.20 5.70 1.29
C TRP A 31 -6.89 6.43 1.50
N GLN A 32 -6.49 7.26 0.53
CA GLN A 32 -5.42 8.23 0.74
C GLN A 32 -5.96 9.39 1.62
N SER A 33 -5.09 9.98 2.44
CA SER A 33 -5.48 10.91 3.52
C SER A 33 -6.27 12.15 3.08
N ASN A 34 -6.07 12.62 1.84
CA ASN A 34 -6.77 13.77 1.26
C ASN A 34 -7.99 13.36 0.41
N GLY A 35 -8.28 12.06 0.30
CA GLY A 35 -9.32 11.53 -0.57
C GLY A 35 -9.01 11.63 -2.07
N ASP A 36 -7.74 11.87 -2.44
CA ASP A 36 -7.34 12.02 -3.85
C ASP A 36 -7.37 10.66 -4.57
N TYR A 37 -7.03 9.60 -3.84
CA TYR A 37 -6.88 8.24 -4.35
C TYR A 37 -7.56 7.23 -3.44
N LEU A 38 -8.06 6.16 -4.05
CA LEU A 38 -8.59 4.99 -3.39
C LEU A 38 -7.95 3.74 -3.99
N ALA A 39 -7.37 2.89 -3.15
CA ALA A 39 -6.91 1.57 -3.55
C ALA A 39 -7.88 0.51 -3.04
N VAL A 40 -8.31 -0.36 -3.93
CA VAL A 40 -9.02 -1.59 -3.57
C VAL A 40 -8.08 -2.75 -3.85
N ASN A 41 -7.56 -3.35 -2.78
CA ASN A 41 -6.85 -4.61 -2.84
C ASN A 41 -7.88 -5.73 -3.03
N VAL A 42 -7.78 -6.46 -4.13
CA VAL A 42 -8.71 -7.53 -4.51
C VAL A 42 -7.93 -8.83 -4.55
N GLU A 43 -8.31 -9.75 -3.67
CA GLU A 43 -7.86 -11.14 -3.75
C GLU A 43 -8.84 -11.93 -4.63
N ARG A 44 -8.31 -12.67 -5.62
CA ARG A 44 -9.09 -13.36 -6.64
C ARG A 44 -8.73 -14.84 -6.70
N TYR A 45 -9.73 -15.70 -6.81
CA TYR A 45 -9.53 -17.10 -7.12
C TYR A 45 -8.98 -17.28 -8.54
N THR A 46 -8.02 -18.20 -8.68
CA THR A 46 -7.59 -18.69 -9.98
C THR A 46 -8.72 -19.44 -10.69
N LYS A 47 -8.61 -19.65 -12.01
CA LYS A 47 -9.63 -20.38 -12.79
C LYS A 47 -9.93 -21.78 -12.22
N THR A 48 -8.92 -22.45 -11.68
CA THR A 48 -9.03 -23.78 -11.06
C THR A 48 -9.61 -23.72 -9.64
N LYS A 49 -9.75 -22.52 -9.06
CA LYS A 49 -10.16 -22.25 -7.67
C LYS A 49 -9.29 -22.94 -6.60
N LYS A 50 -8.09 -23.38 -6.96
CA LYS A 50 -7.15 -24.04 -6.03
C LYS A 50 -6.28 -23.04 -5.25
N SER A 51 -6.15 -21.83 -5.76
CA SER A 51 -5.30 -20.78 -5.20
C SER A 51 -5.90 -19.40 -5.47
N THR A 52 -5.36 -18.40 -4.78
CA THR A 52 -5.68 -16.99 -4.99
C THR A 52 -4.49 -16.22 -5.53
N TYR A 53 -4.75 -15.11 -6.20
CA TYR A 53 -3.76 -14.09 -6.56
C TYR A 53 -4.32 -12.71 -6.23
N THR A 54 -3.44 -11.74 -6.02
CA THR A 54 -3.85 -10.40 -5.58
C THR A 54 -3.58 -9.35 -6.65
N GLY A 55 -4.46 -8.36 -6.74
CA GLY A 55 -4.27 -7.18 -7.57
C GLY A 55 -4.92 -5.95 -6.94
N PHE A 56 -4.60 -4.77 -7.45
CA PHE A 56 -5.16 -3.51 -6.99
C PHE A 56 -5.99 -2.84 -8.08
N GLU A 57 -7.16 -2.32 -7.70
CA GLU A 57 -7.93 -1.38 -8.50
C GLU A 57 -7.71 0.02 -7.87
N LEU A 58 -7.00 0.89 -8.58
CA LEU A 58 -6.58 2.20 -8.13
C LEU A 58 -7.46 3.28 -8.75
N PHE A 59 -8.22 4.00 -7.94
CA PHE A 59 -9.15 5.04 -8.38
C PHE A 59 -8.52 6.42 -8.17
N ARG A 60 -8.67 7.30 -9.17
CA ARG A 60 -8.27 8.71 -9.12
C ARG A 60 -9.52 9.57 -8.92
N ILE A 61 -9.85 9.87 -7.67
CA ILE A 61 -11.18 10.35 -7.27
C ILE A 61 -11.45 11.78 -7.78
N LYS A 62 -10.41 12.61 -7.85
CA LYS A 62 -10.53 14.01 -8.29
C LYS A 62 -10.40 14.22 -9.80
N GLU A 63 -10.08 13.17 -10.56
CA GLU A 63 -9.97 13.25 -12.01
C GLU A 63 -11.34 13.01 -12.66
N ARG A 64 -11.57 13.62 -13.83
CA ARG A 64 -12.82 13.48 -14.58
C ARG A 64 -13.12 12.00 -14.88
N ASP A 65 -14.37 11.60 -14.69
CA ASP A 65 -14.87 10.23 -14.89
C ASP A 65 -14.24 9.16 -13.96
N ILE A 66 -13.45 9.58 -12.96
CA ILE A 66 -12.81 8.74 -11.95
C ILE A 66 -12.10 7.54 -12.60
N PRO A 67 -10.95 7.77 -13.28
CA PRO A 67 -10.22 6.72 -13.94
C PRO A 67 -9.79 5.66 -12.93
N ILE A 68 -9.86 4.41 -13.36
CA ILE A 68 -9.53 3.23 -12.57
C ILE A 68 -8.40 2.51 -13.28
N GLU A 69 -7.29 2.33 -12.58
CA GLU A 69 -6.12 1.64 -13.07
C GLU A 69 -5.95 0.29 -12.35
N VAL A 70 -5.67 -0.75 -13.12
CA VAL A 70 -5.40 -2.08 -12.56
C VAL A 70 -3.90 -2.23 -12.40
N LEU A 71 -3.45 -2.45 -11.17
CA LEU A 71 -2.07 -2.78 -10.86
C LEU A 71 -1.97 -4.25 -10.43
N GLU A 72 -1.22 -5.03 -11.19
CA GLU A 72 -0.82 -6.39 -10.82
C GLU A 72 0.64 -6.37 -10.38
N LEU A 73 0.99 -7.19 -9.38
CA LEU A 73 2.38 -7.43 -9.04
C LEU A 73 3.08 -8.22 -10.15
N GLU A 74 4.40 -8.04 -10.27
CA GLU A 74 5.21 -8.79 -11.23
C GLU A 74 5.17 -10.30 -10.97
N ASN A 75 5.25 -10.70 -9.69
CA ASN A 75 5.01 -12.08 -9.28
C ASN A 75 3.57 -12.27 -8.82
N LYS A 76 2.78 -12.98 -9.62
CA LYS A 76 1.35 -13.22 -9.34
C LYS A 76 1.10 -14.12 -8.13
N ASN A 77 2.12 -14.84 -7.67
CA ASN A 77 2.01 -15.72 -6.50
C ASN A 77 2.29 -14.97 -5.19
N ASP A 78 2.79 -13.73 -5.26
CA ASP A 78 3.05 -12.95 -4.06
C ASP A 78 1.76 -12.58 -3.34
N LYS A 79 1.75 -12.80 -2.04
CA LYS A 79 0.68 -12.33 -1.15
C LYS A 79 0.96 -10.91 -0.71
N ILE A 80 -0.10 -10.12 -0.51
CA ILE A 80 0.03 -8.78 0.07
C ILE A 80 0.02 -8.90 1.59
N ILE A 81 1.10 -8.44 2.22
CA ILE A 81 1.26 -8.42 3.67
C ILE A 81 0.76 -7.08 4.22
N ALA A 82 1.18 -5.97 3.61
CA ALA A 82 0.78 -4.63 4.03
C ALA A 82 0.70 -3.67 2.85
N PHE A 83 -0.11 -2.63 3.00
CA PHE A 83 -0.28 -1.54 2.05
C PHE A 83 -0.37 -0.23 2.81
N ALA A 84 0.32 0.82 2.35
CA ALA A 84 0.19 2.15 2.94
C ALA A 84 0.37 3.26 1.90
N TRP A 85 -0.58 4.20 1.88
CA TRP A 85 -0.47 5.46 1.13
C TRP A 85 0.49 6.42 1.81
N GLU A 86 1.24 7.18 1.01
CA GLU A 86 1.94 8.37 1.50
C GLU A 86 0.92 9.46 1.89
N PRO A 87 0.96 9.97 3.13
CA PRO A 87 0.09 11.05 3.59
C PRO A 87 0.26 12.30 2.72
N LYS A 88 -0.86 12.85 2.23
CA LYS A 88 -0.92 14.03 1.34
C LYS A 88 -0.11 13.88 0.05
N GLY A 89 0.39 12.68 -0.23
CA GLY A 89 1.22 12.36 -1.36
C GLY A 89 0.44 11.60 -2.44
N HIS A 90 1.20 11.17 -3.44
CA HIS A 90 0.70 10.38 -4.58
C HIS A 90 1.41 9.03 -4.67
N ARG A 91 2.25 8.70 -3.69
CA ARG A 91 2.99 7.44 -3.62
C ARG A 91 2.31 6.48 -2.68
N PHE A 92 2.61 5.20 -2.83
CA PHE A 92 2.24 4.18 -1.87
C PHE A 92 3.28 3.07 -1.86
N ALA A 93 3.32 2.35 -0.75
CA ALA A 93 4.20 1.22 -0.55
C ALA A 93 3.37 -0.05 -0.32
N VAL A 94 3.89 -1.17 -0.80
CA VAL A 94 3.27 -2.49 -0.68
C VAL A 94 4.34 -3.46 -0.21
N ILE A 95 4.07 -4.17 0.89
CA ILE A 95 4.84 -5.34 1.30
C ILE A 95 4.20 -6.56 0.66
N HIS A 96 4.98 -7.33 -0.10
CA HIS A 96 4.50 -8.50 -0.81
C HIS A 96 5.51 -9.64 -0.81
N GLY A 97 5.02 -10.86 -1.05
CA GLY A 97 5.82 -12.08 -1.05
C GLY A 97 5.60 -12.92 0.21
N ASP A 98 6.58 -13.73 0.54
CA ASP A 98 6.50 -14.68 1.66
C ASP A 98 7.42 -14.28 2.83
N ASN A 99 6.94 -14.58 4.02
CA ASN A 99 7.71 -14.41 5.25
C ASN A 99 8.84 -15.45 5.32
N PRO A 100 9.99 -15.13 5.95
CA PRO A 100 10.30 -13.92 6.72
C PRO A 100 11.01 -12.82 5.92
N LYS A 101 11.13 -12.96 4.59
CA LYS A 101 11.89 -12.03 3.74
C LYS A 101 11.04 -11.47 2.59
N PRO A 102 9.91 -10.79 2.87
CA PRO A 102 9.13 -10.17 1.82
C PRO A 102 9.88 -9.04 1.10
N ASP A 103 9.39 -8.72 -0.08
CA ASP A 103 9.82 -7.56 -0.86
C ASP A 103 8.92 -6.36 -0.54
N VAL A 104 9.46 -5.15 -0.63
CA VAL A 104 8.71 -3.90 -0.49
C VAL A 104 8.81 -3.13 -1.80
N SER A 105 7.68 -2.97 -2.48
CA SER A 105 7.61 -2.16 -3.72
C SER A 105 6.95 -0.82 -3.44
N ILE A 106 7.55 0.24 -3.98
CA ILE A 106 7.04 1.61 -3.88
C ILE A 106 6.59 2.05 -5.26
N TYR A 107 5.38 2.61 -5.33
CA TYR A 107 4.73 3.05 -6.55
C TYR A 107 4.33 4.52 -6.46
N SER A 108 4.12 5.12 -7.63
CA SER A 108 3.68 6.48 -7.81
C SER A 108 2.43 6.52 -8.68
N MET A 109 1.37 7.15 -8.17
CA MET A 109 0.18 7.53 -8.93
C MET A 109 0.43 8.73 -9.84
N ARG A 110 1.56 9.44 -9.68
CA ARG A 110 1.90 10.50 -10.63
C ARG A 110 2.23 9.88 -11.96
N THR A 111 1.60 10.47 -12.96
CA THR A 111 1.68 10.06 -14.33
C THR A 111 2.84 10.79 -14.97
N GLY A 112 3.81 10.04 -15.47
CA GLY A 112 4.59 10.52 -16.62
C GLY A 112 3.66 10.63 -17.84
N GLN A 113 4.22 10.84 -19.03
CA GLN A 113 3.47 11.04 -20.29
C GLN A 113 2.36 10.01 -20.58
N ASN A 114 2.37 8.83 -19.95
CA ASN A 114 1.47 7.72 -20.26
C ASN A 114 0.27 7.54 -19.31
N SER A 115 0.02 8.45 -18.37
CA SER A 115 -1.17 8.38 -17.49
C SER A 115 -1.31 7.09 -16.63
N ARG A 116 -0.21 6.38 -16.39
CA ARG A 116 -0.17 5.12 -15.64
C ARG A 116 0.58 5.20 -14.32
N VAL A 117 0.20 4.35 -13.37
CA VAL A 117 0.93 4.04 -12.15
C VAL A 117 2.32 3.53 -12.53
N SER A 118 3.33 4.02 -11.84
CA SER A 118 4.72 3.65 -12.09
C SER A 118 5.35 3.08 -10.84
N LYS A 119 6.15 2.03 -10.99
CA LYS A 119 6.96 1.47 -9.91
C LYS A 119 8.23 2.31 -9.80
N LEU A 120 8.51 2.84 -8.61
CA LEU A 120 9.72 3.63 -8.33
C LEU A 120 10.90 2.71 -8.00
N THR A 121 10.68 1.73 -7.11
CA THR A 121 11.71 0.78 -6.69
C THR A 121 11.08 -0.47 -6.06
N THR A 122 11.86 -1.54 -5.98
CA THR A 122 11.56 -2.73 -5.18
C THR A 122 12.75 -3.03 -4.28
N LEU A 123 12.51 -3.00 -2.98
CA LEU A 123 13.47 -3.33 -1.94
C LEU A 123 13.32 -4.80 -1.59
N LYS A 124 14.32 -5.62 -1.93
CA LYS A 124 14.20 -7.07 -1.83
C LYS A 124 14.59 -7.61 -0.45
N GLY A 125 13.93 -8.68 -0.03
CA GLY A 125 14.33 -9.51 1.11
C GLY A 125 14.38 -8.77 2.45
N LYS A 126 13.35 -7.99 2.75
CA LYS A 126 13.23 -7.17 3.96
C LYS A 126 12.61 -7.95 5.11
N GLN A 127 12.93 -7.60 6.35
CA GLN A 127 12.24 -8.13 7.54
C GLN A 127 11.13 -7.17 7.98
N ALA A 128 10.20 -6.86 7.08
CA ALA A 128 9.14 -5.90 7.33
C ALA A 128 7.76 -6.53 7.14
N ASN A 129 6.83 -6.26 8.06
CA ASN A 129 5.43 -6.64 7.97
C ASN A 129 4.47 -5.46 8.19
N ALA A 130 4.98 -4.28 8.53
CA ALA A 130 4.22 -3.05 8.68
C ALA A 130 4.94 -1.87 8.01
N LEU A 131 4.15 -0.89 7.56
CA LEU A 131 4.62 0.31 6.86
C LEU A 131 4.13 1.55 7.60
N PHE A 132 5.05 2.45 7.95
CA PHE A 132 4.74 3.68 8.66
C PHE A 132 5.33 4.88 7.92
N TRP A 133 4.49 5.55 7.14
CA TRP A 133 4.87 6.80 6.48
C TRP A 133 4.95 7.95 7.47
N SER A 134 5.93 8.84 7.27
CA SER A 134 5.93 10.14 7.93
C SER A 134 4.68 10.94 7.49
N PRO A 135 3.96 11.60 8.42
CA PRO A 135 2.85 12.50 8.09
C PRO A 135 3.21 13.65 7.14
N ALA A 136 4.50 14.00 7.06
CA ALA A 136 5.03 14.99 6.13
C ALA A 136 5.31 14.41 4.73
N GLY A 137 5.17 13.09 4.54
CA GLY A 137 5.62 12.37 3.36
C GLY A 137 7.13 12.16 3.36
N ARG A 138 7.71 11.84 2.19
CA ARG A 138 9.14 11.63 1.91
C ARG A 138 9.78 10.42 2.60
N TYR A 139 9.54 10.23 3.89
CA TYR A 139 10.13 9.17 4.68
C TYR A 139 9.11 8.08 4.98
N ILE A 140 9.56 6.83 4.95
CA ILE A 140 8.79 5.66 5.36
C ILE A 140 9.65 4.77 6.24
N VAL A 141 9.05 4.20 7.28
CA VAL A 141 9.66 3.16 8.11
C VAL A 141 9.07 1.81 7.73
N LEU A 142 9.94 0.89 7.34
CA LEU A 142 9.62 -0.51 7.11
C LEU A 142 9.89 -1.24 8.42
N ALA A 143 8.83 -1.73 9.07
CA ALA A 143 8.92 -2.27 10.42
C ALA A 143 8.65 -3.76 10.44
N GLY A 144 9.53 -4.50 11.11
CA GLY A 144 9.40 -5.89 11.48
C GLY A 144 8.83 -6.05 12.88
N LEU A 145 7.52 -5.92 13.02
CA LEU A 145 6.84 -6.02 14.32
C LEU A 145 6.47 -7.47 14.66
N LYS A 146 6.25 -7.77 15.95
CA LYS A 146 5.58 -9.00 16.44
C LYS A 146 6.10 -10.30 15.77
N GLY A 147 7.34 -10.68 16.07
CA GLY A 147 7.96 -11.91 15.55
C GLY A 147 8.91 -11.71 14.36
N PHE A 148 9.06 -10.47 13.88
CA PHE A 148 10.02 -10.06 12.84
C PHE A 148 11.28 -9.37 13.42
N ASN A 149 11.75 -9.87 14.58
CA ASN A 149 12.95 -9.39 15.29
C ASN A 149 13.00 -7.88 15.65
N GLY A 150 11.96 -7.09 15.38
CA GLY A 150 11.93 -5.67 15.71
C GLY A 150 12.79 -4.80 14.79
N GLN A 151 13.12 -5.27 13.57
CA GLN A 151 13.95 -4.51 12.65
C GLN A 151 13.17 -3.32 12.09
N LEU A 152 13.70 -2.11 12.25
CA LEU A 152 13.18 -0.87 11.67
C LEU A 152 14.16 -0.37 10.60
N GLU A 153 13.65 -0.16 9.39
CA GLU A 153 14.42 0.44 8.31
C GLU A 153 13.80 1.79 7.93
N PHE A 154 14.59 2.86 8.07
CA PHE A 154 14.21 4.21 7.70
C PHE A 154 14.63 4.45 6.25
N TYR A 155 13.65 4.72 5.40
CA TYR A 155 13.85 4.84 3.95
C TYR A 155 13.39 6.20 3.44
N ASN A 156 14.26 6.86 2.66
CA ASN A 156 13.98 8.12 1.97
C ASN A 156 13.47 7.81 0.57
N VAL A 157 12.20 8.10 0.31
CA VAL A 157 11.53 7.76 -0.95
C VAL A 157 11.83 8.77 -2.06
N ASP A 158 12.28 9.98 -1.72
CA ASP A 158 12.68 10.97 -2.73
C ASP A 158 14.05 10.61 -3.33
N GLU A 159 14.99 10.17 -2.49
CA GLU A 159 16.36 9.80 -2.88
C GLU A 159 16.51 8.29 -3.15
N LEU A 160 15.48 7.50 -2.86
CA LEU A 160 15.43 6.05 -3.01
C LEU A 160 16.55 5.32 -2.26
N GLU A 161 16.86 5.78 -1.04
CA GLU A 161 17.93 5.22 -0.22
C GLU A 161 17.50 4.87 1.20
N THR A 162 18.17 3.88 1.77
CA THR A 162 18.05 3.54 3.19
C THR A 162 18.93 4.49 4.00
N MET A 163 18.30 5.28 4.87
CA MET A 163 19.01 6.26 5.71
C MET A 163 19.63 5.60 6.94
N ALA A 164 18.88 4.69 7.56
CA ALA A 164 19.30 4.01 8.78
C ALA A 164 18.54 2.70 8.95
N THR A 165 19.18 1.76 9.63
CA THR A 165 18.55 0.55 10.16
C THR A 165 18.76 0.52 11.66
N ALA A 166 17.73 0.13 12.40
CA ALA A 166 17.79 -0.01 13.84
C ALA A 166 17.10 -1.30 14.26
N GLU A 167 17.66 -1.99 15.26
CA GLU A 167 17.07 -3.18 15.85
C GLU A 167 16.44 -2.79 17.18
N HIS A 168 15.11 -2.88 17.25
CA HIS A 168 14.34 -2.59 18.45
C HIS A 168 13.61 -3.85 18.90
N PHE A 169 14.33 -4.72 19.61
CA PHE A 169 13.75 -5.94 20.17
C PHE A 169 12.54 -5.60 21.04
N MET A 170 11.41 -6.25 20.76
CA MET A 170 10.11 -6.03 21.44
C MET A 170 9.39 -4.71 21.09
N ALA A 171 9.77 -4.01 20.03
CA ALA A 171 8.94 -2.94 19.50
C ALA A 171 7.57 -3.50 19.07
N THR A 172 6.51 -3.03 19.73
CA THR A 172 5.13 -3.49 19.48
C THR A 172 4.32 -2.48 18.68
N ASP A 173 4.66 -1.19 18.79
CA ASP A 173 3.95 -0.09 18.18
C ASP A 173 4.93 1.02 17.77
N ILE A 174 4.56 1.77 16.73
CA ILE A 174 5.33 2.88 16.16
C ILE A 174 4.38 4.02 15.83
N GLU A 175 4.65 5.21 16.37
CA GLU A 175 3.88 6.41 16.10
C GLU A 175 4.79 7.57 15.70
N TRP A 176 4.39 8.28 14.64
CA TRP A 176 5.05 9.50 14.19
C TRP A 176 4.43 10.72 14.88
N ASP A 177 5.25 11.71 15.21
CA ASP A 177 4.72 13.00 15.62
C ASP A 177 3.96 13.66 14.43
N PRO A 178 2.95 14.51 14.68
CA PRO A 178 2.16 15.13 13.61
C PRO A 178 2.97 15.97 12.62
N THR A 179 4.17 16.44 13.00
CA THR A 179 5.08 17.18 12.10
C THR A 179 5.96 16.27 11.25
N GLY A 180 6.00 14.97 11.55
CA GLY A 180 6.78 13.97 10.82
C GLY A 180 8.29 14.05 11.02
N ARG A 181 8.75 14.73 12.07
CA ARG A 181 10.15 14.93 12.43
C ARG A 181 10.66 13.93 13.47
N TYR A 182 9.76 13.41 14.30
CA TYR A 182 10.07 12.52 15.40
C TYR A 182 9.20 11.27 15.32
N MET A 183 9.74 10.16 15.81
CA MET A 183 9.04 8.89 15.90
C MET A 183 9.26 8.30 17.30
N VAL A 184 8.19 7.80 17.90
CA VAL A 184 8.24 7.04 19.15
C VAL A 184 7.87 5.58 18.87
N HIS A 185 8.48 4.67 19.62
CA HIS A 185 8.12 3.26 19.59
C HIS A 185 7.90 2.78 21.04
N LEU A 186 6.94 1.88 21.23
CA LEU A 186 6.69 1.26 22.52
C LEU A 186 7.36 -0.11 22.58
N ASN A 187 8.13 -0.34 23.64
CA ASN A 187 8.67 -1.64 24.00
C ASN A 187 7.79 -2.23 25.09
N ALA A 188 7.24 -3.42 24.86
CA ALA A 188 6.42 -4.16 25.83
C ALA A 188 6.88 -5.61 25.90
#